data_AF-A0A968XA40-F1
#
_entry.id   AF-A0A968XA40-F1
#
_cell.length_a   1.000
_cell.length_b   1.000
_cell.length_c   1.000
_cell.angle_alpha   90.00
_cell.angle_beta   90.00
_cell.angle_gamma   90.00
#
_symmetry.space_group_name_H-M   'P 1'
#
loop_
_entity.id
_entity.type
_entity.pdbx_description
1 polymer ?
#
loop_
_entity_poly.entity_id
_entity_poly.type
_entity_poly.pdbx_seq_one_letter_code
_entity_poly.pdbx_strand_id
1 'polypeptide(L)'
;MPEPKKDRPTLASDYVAPSTPLESQLASVWSQTLGIDYVGVRDNFFELGGHSLIAASLLQSIERVVELEIPLFYLLKEPTIEGLVKAINIMQKKSDPMTLDMRPQINWETEIQLDPTILPQGEFTFIQEPKAILITGVSGFLGAFLLQELLQTTTAEIYCLVRADNIAEGSYKIQSNLERYQILNGPLPSRVIPLLGDLAQPKLGLTQETFQGLALKLDAIYHSGAFINLVYPYSAMRATNVLGTQELLRLACQGKVTPMHFISTIDMFQSPRYFAMEQILENTTLCNPDELAIGYPQTKWVAEHLVMAARDRGLPVAIYRPGMLTGHSSDRGSSDGRSTLSDHQRSDSDGSGSRDECLAQYDTCGLC
;
A
#
# COMPACT_ATOMS: atom_id res chain seq x y z
N MET A 1 39.57 -2.47 -16.15
CA MET A 1 39.08 -3.78 -16.63
C MET A 1 37.61 -3.84 -16.25
N PRO A 2 36.65 -4.18 -17.14
CA PRO A 2 35.28 -4.40 -16.69
C PRO A 2 35.27 -5.51 -15.63
N GLU A 3 34.43 -5.36 -14.61
CA GLU A 3 34.28 -6.39 -13.58
C GLU A 3 33.84 -7.72 -14.23
N PRO A 4 34.37 -8.87 -13.75
CA PRO A 4 33.95 -10.16 -14.27
C PRO A 4 32.46 -10.35 -14.04
N LYS A 5 31.74 -10.74 -15.10
CA LYS A 5 30.33 -11.12 -15.00
C LYS A 5 30.19 -12.34 -14.09
N LYS A 6 29.09 -12.37 -13.34
CA LYS A 6 28.75 -13.47 -12.45
C LYS A 6 27.93 -14.52 -13.20
N ASP A 7 28.03 -15.77 -12.77
CA ASP A 7 27.17 -16.84 -13.27
C ASP A 7 25.68 -16.55 -12.96
N ARG A 8 24.78 -17.05 -13.81
CA ARG A 8 23.33 -17.04 -13.54
C ARG A 8 23.05 -17.77 -12.23
N PRO A 9 22.34 -17.17 -11.25
CA PRO A 9 21.98 -17.86 -10.02
C PRO A 9 21.05 -19.04 -10.29
N THR A 10 21.08 -20.05 -9.42
CA THR A 10 20.19 -21.21 -9.52
C THR A 10 18.75 -20.79 -9.19
N LEU A 11 17.92 -20.64 -10.22
CA LEU A 11 16.49 -20.35 -10.08
C LEU A 11 15.64 -21.62 -10.11
N ALA A 12 14.42 -21.55 -9.58
CA ALA A 12 13.43 -22.64 -9.68
C ALA A 12 12.88 -22.81 -11.12
N SER A 13 13.03 -21.78 -11.97
CA SER A 13 12.64 -21.80 -13.37
C SER A 13 13.78 -22.31 -14.26
N ASP A 14 13.42 -23.20 -15.20
CA ASP A 14 14.33 -23.67 -16.24
C ASP A 14 14.80 -22.51 -17.11
N TYR A 15 16.08 -22.55 -17.49
CA TYR A 15 16.63 -21.59 -18.44
C TYR A 15 16.00 -21.78 -19.83
N VAL A 16 15.39 -20.72 -20.35
CA VAL A 16 14.84 -20.66 -21.71
C VAL A 16 15.58 -19.57 -22.48
N ALA A 17 16.32 -19.97 -23.51
CA ALA A 17 17.13 -19.04 -24.31
C ALA A 17 16.26 -18.04 -25.11
N PRO A 18 16.72 -16.80 -25.30
CA PRO A 18 16.11 -15.85 -26.23
C PRO A 18 15.99 -16.41 -27.65
N SER A 19 14.81 -16.29 -28.26
CA SER A 19 14.47 -16.87 -29.56
C SER A 19 14.21 -15.82 -30.65
N THR A 20 13.86 -14.60 -30.26
CA THR A 20 13.61 -13.48 -31.19
C THR A 20 14.69 -12.39 -31.08
N PRO A 21 14.90 -11.56 -32.13
CA PRO A 21 15.87 -10.46 -32.07
C PRO A 21 15.65 -9.51 -30.90
N LEU A 22 14.37 -9.17 -30.61
CA LEU A 22 14.02 -8.31 -29.50
C LEU A 22 14.35 -8.98 -28.15
N GLU A 23 14.01 -10.25 -27.96
CA GLU A 23 14.39 -11.00 -26.76
C GLU A 23 15.92 -11.03 -26.55
N SER A 24 16.70 -11.24 -27.62
CA SER A 24 18.17 -11.23 -27.55
C SER A 24 18.73 -9.86 -27.16
N GLN A 25 18.16 -8.77 -27.70
CA GLN A 25 18.55 -7.41 -27.32
C GLN A 25 18.25 -7.13 -25.85
N LEU A 26 17.04 -7.42 -25.40
CA LEU A 26 16.66 -7.21 -23.99
C LEU A 26 17.49 -8.09 -23.04
N ALA A 27 17.78 -9.34 -23.41
CA ALA A 27 18.64 -10.22 -22.62
C ALA A 27 20.06 -9.66 -22.47
N SER A 28 20.60 -9.04 -23.53
CA SER A 28 21.91 -8.38 -23.49
C SER A 28 21.91 -7.20 -22.54
N VAL A 29 20.89 -6.34 -22.61
CA VAL A 29 20.74 -5.19 -21.70
C VAL A 29 20.60 -5.66 -20.25
N TRP A 30 19.82 -6.72 -20.00
CA TRP A 30 19.69 -7.31 -18.66
C TRP A 30 21.00 -7.87 -18.13
N SER A 31 21.69 -8.67 -18.93
CA SER A 31 23.00 -9.23 -18.59
C SER A 31 24.00 -8.14 -18.21
N GLN A 32 24.04 -7.04 -18.97
CA GLN A 32 24.92 -5.90 -18.69
C GLN A 32 24.52 -5.16 -17.42
N THR A 33 23.22 -4.95 -17.22
CA THR A 33 22.70 -4.17 -16.08
C THR A 33 22.85 -4.92 -14.75
N LEU A 34 22.67 -6.24 -14.75
CA LEU A 34 22.79 -7.09 -13.56
C LEU A 34 24.21 -7.63 -13.36
N GLY A 35 25.09 -7.49 -14.36
CA GLY A 35 26.45 -8.02 -14.32
C GLY A 35 26.51 -9.55 -14.33
N ILE A 36 25.60 -10.21 -15.06
CA ILE A 36 25.51 -11.68 -15.15
C ILE A 36 25.72 -12.18 -16.58
N ASP A 37 26.20 -13.41 -16.76
CA ASP A 37 26.64 -13.92 -18.08
C ASP A 37 25.51 -14.09 -19.10
N TYR A 38 24.40 -14.70 -18.69
CA TYR A 38 23.25 -14.95 -19.55
C TYR A 38 21.95 -14.88 -18.76
N VAL A 39 20.88 -14.48 -19.45
CA VAL A 39 19.54 -14.34 -18.87
C VAL A 39 18.54 -15.05 -19.75
N GLY A 40 17.76 -15.94 -19.16
CA GLY A 40 16.66 -16.63 -19.81
C GLY A 40 15.44 -15.72 -19.93
N VAL A 41 14.61 -15.94 -20.95
CA VAL A 41 13.45 -15.07 -21.21
C VAL A 41 12.38 -15.12 -20.13
N ARG A 42 12.40 -16.16 -19.29
CA ARG A 42 11.49 -16.38 -18.16
C ARG A 42 12.14 -16.14 -16.80
N ASP A 43 13.41 -15.72 -16.77
CA ASP A 43 14.07 -15.41 -15.53
C ASP A 43 13.45 -14.16 -14.92
N ASN A 44 13.13 -14.22 -13.63
CA ASN A 44 12.56 -13.09 -12.91
C ASN A 44 13.68 -12.11 -12.55
N PHE A 45 13.56 -10.86 -13.00
CA PHE A 45 14.51 -9.79 -12.76
C PHE A 45 14.91 -9.63 -11.28
N PHE A 46 13.94 -9.76 -10.36
CA PHE A 46 14.18 -9.59 -8.92
C PHE A 46 14.86 -10.80 -8.30
N GLU A 47 14.59 -12.00 -8.83
CA GLU A 47 15.28 -13.23 -8.39
C GLU A 47 16.74 -13.27 -8.88
N LEU A 48 17.04 -12.56 -9.97
CA LEU A 48 18.42 -12.35 -10.45
C LEU A 48 19.19 -11.28 -9.66
N GLY A 49 18.61 -10.72 -8.59
CA GLY A 49 19.23 -9.68 -7.76
C GLY A 49 18.91 -8.25 -8.21
N GLY A 50 17.97 -8.07 -9.13
CA GLY A 50 17.45 -6.75 -9.49
C GLY A 50 16.67 -6.10 -8.35
N HIS A 51 16.77 -4.79 -8.24
CA HIS A 51 15.97 -3.96 -7.31
C HIS A 51 15.56 -2.65 -7.99
N SER A 52 14.71 -1.83 -7.35
CA SER A 52 14.05 -0.68 -7.99
C SER A 52 15.02 0.34 -8.64
N LEU A 53 16.19 0.58 -8.06
CA LEU A 53 17.21 1.45 -8.66
C LEU A 53 17.81 0.85 -9.94
N ILE A 54 18.13 -0.45 -9.93
CA ILE A 54 18.62 -1.18 -11.10
C ILE A 54 17.51 -1.27 -12.16
N ALA A 55 16.25 -1.46 -11.73
CA ALA A 55 15.08 -1.50 -12.61
C ALA A 55 14.90 -0.20 -13.40
N ALA A 56 15.10 0.97 -12.76
CA ALA A 56 15.03 2.26 -13.45
C ALA A 56 16.14 2.41 -14.49
N SER A 57 17.38 2.06 -14.15
CA SER A 57 18.54 2.10 -15.06
C SER A 57 18.39 1.15 -16.25
N LEU A 58 17.89 -0.05 -15.97
CA LEU A 58 17.53 -1.05 -16.96
C LEU A 58 16.51 -0.49 -17.95
N LEU A 59 15.38 0.02 -17.46
CA LEU A 59 14.31 0.50 -18.32
C LEU A 59 14.81 1.63 -19.19
N GLN A 60 15.54 2.59 -18.64
CA GLN A 60 16.16 3.65 -19.43
C GLN A 60 17.07 3.10 -20.55
N SER A 61 17.77 2.00 -20.31
CA SER A 61 18.61 1.35 -21.32
C SER A 61 17.78 0.62 -22.38
N ILE A 62 16.67 -0.02 -21.99
CA ILE A 62 15.73 -0.65 -22.91
C ILE A 62 15.03 0.40 -23.77
N GLU A 63 14.55 1.50 -23.19
CA GLU A 63 13.85 2.59 -23.88
C GLU A 63 14.69 3.19 -25.01
N ARG A 64 16.02 3.30 -24.82
CA ARG A 64 16.95 3.71 -25.88
C ARG A 64 17.05 2.72 -27.03
N VAL A 65 16.84 1.43 -26.77
CA VAL A 65 16.92 0.36 -27.78
C VAL A 65 15.61 0.26 -28.57
N VAL A 66 14.47 0.41 -27.90
CA VAL A 66 13.14 0.23 -28.52
C VAL A 66 12.47 1.54 -28.94
N GLU A 67 13.09 2.69 -28.63
CA GLU A 67 12.58 4.04 -28.91
C GLU A 67 11.16 4.28 -28.38
N LEU A 68 10.85 3.68 -27.22
CA LEU A 68 9.57 3.77 -26.54
C LEU A 68 9.82 3.96 -25.06
N GLU A 69 9.10 4.89 -24.43
CA GLU A 69 9.08 5.05 -22.98
C GLU A 69 8.27 3.90 -22.36
N ILE A 70 8.87 3.16 -21.42
CA ILE A 70 8.26 1.97 -20.83
C ILE A 70 8.01 2.25 -19.34
N PRO A 71 6.74 2.45 -18.93
CA PRO A 71 6.40 2.60 -17.53
C PRO A 71 6.94 1.45 -16.67
N LEU A 72 7.55 1.77 -15.53
CA LEU A 72 8.12 0.80 -14.57
C LEU A 72 7.14 -0.30 -14.17
N PHE A 73 5.84 0.02 -14.18
CA PHE A 73 4.75 -0.93 -13.98
C PHE A 73 4.85 -2.19 -14.85
N TYR A 74 5.28 -2.10 -16.12
CA TYR A 74 5.37 -3.26 -17.00
C TYR A 74 6.41 -4.27 -16.53
N LEU A 75 7.58 -3.80 -16.13
CA LEU A 75 8.64 -4.63 -15.55
C LEU A 75 8.23 -5.19 -14.19
N LEU A 76 7.52 -4.40 -13.37
CA LEU A 76 7.07 -4.89 -12.07
C LEU A 76 6.00 -5.99 -12.22
N LYS A 77 5.06 -5.83 -13.15
CA LYS A 77 3.91 -6.74 -13.35
C LYS A 77 4.33 -8.10 -13.90
N GLU A 78 5.16 -8.10 -14.93
CA GLU A 78 5.73 -9.32 -15.52
C GLU A 78 7.26 -9.15 -15.60
N PRO A 79 8.00 -9.48 -14.53
CA PRO A 79 9.44 -9.20 -14.41
C PRO A 79 10.30 -10.16 -15.24
N THR A 80 9.87 -10.49 -16.46
CA THR A 80 10.53 -11.42 -17.40
C THR A 80 10.75 -10.71 -18.73
N ILE A 81 11.75 -11.14 -19.52
CA ILE A 81 11.92 -10.63 -20.90
C ILE A 81 10.65 -10.89 -21.70
N GLU A 82 10.09 -12.10 -21.56
CA GLU A 82 8.87 -12.50 -22.26
C GLU A 82 7.71 -11.53 -21.98
N GLY A 83 7.56 -11.08 -20.72
CA GLY A 83 6.55 -10.10 -20.32
C GLY A 83 6.79 -8.71 -20.90
N LEU A 84 8.03 -8.22 -20.83
CA LEU A 84 8.44 -6.95 -21.43
C LEU A 84 8.24 -6.92 -22.95
N VAL A 85 8.59 -8.00 -23.65
CA VAL A 85 8.38 -8.15 -25.09
C VAL A 85 6.90 -8.08 -25.45
N LYS A 86 6.02 -8.74 -24.68
CA LYS A 86 4.57 -8.63 -24.88
C LYS A 86 4.10 -7.18 -24.72
N ALA A 87 4.56 -6.47 -23.68
CA ALA A 87 4.23 -5.07 -23.46
C ALA A 87 4.69 -4.19 -24.64
N ILE A 88 5.97 -4.27 -25.03
CA ILE A 88 6.54 -3.50 -26.14
C ILE A 88 5.79 -3.76 -27.45
N ASN A 89 5.49 -5.02 -27.78
CA ASN A 89 4.76 -5.36 -29.00
C ASN A 89 3.35 -4.76 -29.05
N ILE A 90 2.68 -4.67 -27.90
CA ILE A 90 1.36 -4.02 -27.82
C ILE A 90 1.51 -2.50 -27.93
N MET A 91 2.59 -1.95 -27.34
CA MET A 91 2.92 -0.53 -27.44
C MET A 91 3.19 -0.10 -28.89
N GLN A 92 3.97 -0.88 -29.64
CA GLN A 92 4.31 -0.59 -31.03
C GLN A 92 3.10 -0.69 -31.98
N LYS A 93 2.11 -1.53 -31.67
CA LYS A 93 0.92 -1.72 -32.51
C LYS A 93 -0.13 -0.60 -32.36
N LYS A 94 -0.03 0.24 -31.34
CA LYS A 94 -0.93 1.38 -31.10
C LYS A 94 -0.09 2.66 -31.11
N SER A 95 -0.27 3.50 -32.14
CA SER A 95 0.57 4.67 -32.45
C SER A 95 0.55 5.83 -31.44
N ASP A 96 0.10 5.62 -30.20
CA ASP A 96 0.08 6.67 -29.19
C ASP A 96 0.53 6.11 -27.82
N PRO A 97 1.78 6.43 -27.38
CA PRO A 97 2.34 5.97 -26.11
C PRO A 97 1.53 6.44 -24.89
N MET A 98 0.69 7.47 -25.04
CA MET A 98 -0.17 8.00 -23.98
C MET A 98 -1.54 7.28 -23.90
N THR A 99 -1.89 6.49 -24.93
CA THR A 99 -3.09 5.62 -24.94
C THR A 99 -2.83 4.19 -24.50
N LEU A 100 -1.59 3.90 -24.06
CA LEU A 100 -1.20 2.62 -23.50
C LEU A 100 -1.64 2.42 -22.07
N ASP A 101 -2.90 2.76 -21.83
CA ASP A 101 -3.62 2.15 -20.77
C ASP A 101 -4.07 0.74 -21.20
N MET A 102 -3.16 -0.24 -21.07
CA MET A 102 -3.50 -1.66 -21.16
C MET A 102 -4.27 -2.16 -19.93
N ARG A 103 -4.60 -1.28 -18.97
CA ARG A 103 -5.49 -1.64 -17.87
C ARG A 103 -6.87 -1.90 -18.49
N PRO A 104 -7.61 -2.91 -18.01
CA PRO A 104 -8.99 -3.12 -18.43
C PRO A 104 -9.74 -1.79 -18.27
N GLN A 105 -10.53 -1.42 -19.27
CA GLN A 105 -11.31 -0.19 -19.21
C GLN A 105 -12.31 -0.31 -18.05
N ILE A 106 -11.98 0.32 -16.93
CA ILE A 106 -12.80 0.29 -15.72
C ILE A 106 -13.87 1.37 -15.89
N ASN A 107 -15.13 0.98 -15.67
CA ASN A 107 -16.20 1.96 -15.57
C ASN A 107 -16.17 2.58 -14.17
N TRP A 108 -15.42 3.68 -14.03
CA TRP A 108 -15.27 4.38 -12.76
C TRP A 108 -16.60 4.89 -12.19
N GLU A 109 -17.55 5.28 -13.05
CA GLU A 109 -18.87 5.73 -12.62
C GLU A 109 -19.62 4.62 -11.87
N THR A 110 -19.44 3.36 -12.29
CA THR A 110 -20.00 2.19 -11.61
C THR A 110 -19.26 1.89 -10.31
N GLU A 111 -17.94 2.00 -10.30
CA GLU A 111 -17.11 1.70 -9.13
C GLU A 111 -17.37 2.65 -7.94
N ILE A 112 -17.75 3.90 -8.21
CA ILE A 112 -18.08 4.89 -7.17
C ILE A 112 -19.53 4.81 -6.66
N GLN A 113 -20.36 3.91 -7.19
CA GLN A 113 -21.72 3.75 -6.70
C GLN A 113 -21.72 2.95 -5.40
N LEU A 114 -21.91 3.65 -4.29
CA LEU A 114 -22.18 3.00 -3.01
C LEU A 114 -23.51 2.25 -3.07
N ASP A 115 -23.51 0.97 -2.66
CA ASP A 115 -24.70 0.13 -2.55
C ASP A 115 -25.87 0.94 -1.92
N PRO A 116 -27.02 1.06 -2.62
CA PRO A 116 -28.12 1.92 -2.18
C PRO A 116 -28.74 1.49 -0.85
N THR A 117 -28.50 0.26 -0.39
CA THR A 117 -28.96 -0.24 0.91
C THR A 117 -28.11 0.23 2.09
N ILE A 118 -26.94 0.81 1.82
CA ILE A 118 -26.07 1.39 2.85
C ILE A 118 -26.58 2.79 3.17
N LEU A 119 -27.46 2.84 4.16
CA LEU A 119 -28.09 4.05 4.70
C LEU A 119 -28.10 3.97 6.22
N PRO A 120 -27.74 5.04 6.95
CA PRO A 120 -27.82 5.06 8.41
C PRO A 120 -29.23 4.73 8.90
N GLN A 121 -29.37 3.74 9.77
CA GLN A 121 -30.68 3.27 10.30
C GLN A 121 -31.19 4.07 11.52
N GLY A 122 -30.55 5.19 11.85
CA GLY A 122 -30.91 6.03 12.98
C GLY A 122 -30.18 7.37 12.98
N GLU A 123 -30.29 8.12 14.07
CA GLU A 123 -29.50 9.35 14.25
C GLU A 123 -28.15 9.03 14.89
N PHE A 124 -27.12 9.71 14.42
CA PHE A 124 -25.82 9.66 15.07
C PHE A 124 -25.86 10.38 16.41
N THR A 125 -25.35 9.72 17.44
CA THR A 125 -25.06 10.34 18.73
C THR A 125 -23.56 10.29 18.98
N PHE A 126 -22.93 11.45 19.16
CA PHE A 126 -21.51 11.52 19.51
C PHE A 126 -21.26 10.96 20.91
N ILE A 127 -20.22 10.14 21.03
CA ILE A 127 -19.84 9.47 22.28
C ILE A 127 -18.44 9.95 22.64
N GLN A 128 -18.35 10.69 23.74
CA GLN A 128 -17.08 11.24 24.21
C GLN A 128 -16.12 10.14 24.68
N GLU A 129 -16.64 9.11 25.34
CA GLU A 129 -15.87 7.97 25.84
C GLU A 129 -16.35 6.67 25.18
N PRO A 130 -15.76 6.29 24.02
CA PRO A 130 -16.13 5.06 23.35
C PRO A 130 -15.79 3.84 24.23
N LYS A 131 -16.66 2.84 24.22
CA LYS A 131 -16.54 1.57 24.94
C LYS A 131 -16.12 0.43 24.01
N ALA A 132 -16.47 0.50 22.73
CA ALA A 132 -16.11 -0.50 21.73
C ALA A 132 -15.67 0.15 20.42
N ILE A 133 -14.45 -0.15 19.98
CA ILE A 133 -13.86 0.42 18.77
C ILE A 133 -13.45 -0.72 17.84
N LEU A 134 -13.77 -0.61 16.55
CA LEU A 134 -13.21 -1.48 15.52
C LEU A 134 -12.04 -0.79 14.85
N ILE A 135 -10.90 -1.48 14.74
CA ILE A 135 -9.76 -1.04 13.96
C ILE A 135 -9.37 -2.11 12.95
N THR A 136 -8.99 -1.67 11.76
CA THR A 136 -8.46 -2.53 10.69
C THR A 136 -7.02 -2.13 10.36
N GLY A 137 -6.23 -3.07 9.86
CA GLY A 137 -4.85 -2.79 9.46
C GLY A 137 -3.84 -2.80 10.61
N VAL A 138 -4.19 -3.36 11.77
CA VAL A 138 -3.32 -3.47 12.96
C VAL A 138 -2.06 -4.31 12.73
N SER A 139 -2.05 -5.15 11.70
CA SER A 139 -0.87 -5.92 11.26
C SER A 139 0.05 -5.11 10.32
N GLY A 140 -0.32 -3.87 9.99
CA GLY A 140 0.49 -2.94 9.21
C GLY A 140 1.23 -1.96 10.11
N PHE A 141 1.94 -1.01 9.50
CA PHE A 141 2.70 0.01 10.22
C PHE A 141 1.79 1.00 10.96
N LEU A 142 1.04 1.82 10.23
CA LEU A 142 0.16 2.85 10.82
C LEU A 142 -0.86 2.27 11.80
N GLY A 143 -1.47 1.13 11.48
CA GLY A 143 -2.47 0.51 12.34
C GLY A 143 -1.92 0.06 13.70
N ALA A 144 -0.62 -0.26 13.79
CA ALA A 144 0.02 -0.59 15.07
C ALA A 144 0.09 0.63 15.99
N PHE A 145 0.50 1.78 15.46
CA PHE A 145 0.57 3.04 16.22
C PHE A 145 -0.82 3.62 16.51
N LEU A 146 -1.79 3.45 15.61
CA LEU A 146 -3.18 3.79 15.92
C LEU A 146 -3.73 2.92 17.06
N LEU A 147 -3.41 1.63 17.08
CA LEU A 147 -3.79 0.75 18.20
C LEU A 147 -3.13 1.20 19.51
N GLN A 148 -1.84 1.57 19.48
CA GLN A 148 -1.14 2.13 20.64
C GLN A 148 -1.86 3.36 21.19
N GLU A 149 -2.18 4.33 20.33
CA GLU A 149 -2.85 5.56 20.73
C GLU A 149 -4.24 5.29 21.31
N LEU A 150 -5.03 4.42 20.67
CA LEU A 150 -6.34 4.03 21.19
C LEU A 150 -6.24 3.35 22.58
N LEU A 151 -5.20 2.55 22.82
CA LEU A 151 -4.95 1.91 24.11
C LEU A 151 -4.54 2.89 25.21
N GLN A 152 -3.88 4.00 24.85
CA GLN A 152 -3.42 5.04 25.77
C GLN A 152 -4.48 6.09 26.07
N THR A 153 -5.29 6.44 25.08
CA THR A 153 -6.27 7.53 25.14
C THR A 153 -7.68 7.08 25.49
N THR A 154 -7.96 5.77 25.43
CA THR A 154 -9.29 5.23 25.72
C THR A 154 -9.23 4.04 26.67
N THR A 155 -10.38 3.73 27.29
CA THR A 155 -10.59 2.48 28.03
C THR A 155 -11.39 1.45 27.22
N ALA A 156 -11.56 1.67 25.92
CA ALA A 156 -12.42 0.87 25.07
C ALA A 156 -11.89 -0.55 24.89
N GLU A 157 -12.82 -1.49 24.63
CA GLU A 157 -12.49 -2.75 23.96
C GLU A 157 -12.19 -2.46 22.48
N ILE A 158 -11.04 -2.92 22.01
CA ILE A 158 -10.56 -2.66 20.65
C ILE A 158 -10.60 -3.95 19.84
N TYR A 159 -11.60 -4.05 18.99
CA TYR A 159 -11.79 -5.12 18.02
C TYR A 159 -10.82 -4.93 16.87
N CYS A 160 -9.91 -5.88 16.70
CA CYS A 160 -8.83 -5.81 15.74
C CYS A 160 -9.09 -6.79 14.61
N LEU A 161 -9.55 -6.30 13.45
CA LEU A 161 -9.79 -7.15 12.29
C LEU A 161 -8.46 -7.71 11.76
N VAL A 162 -8.32 -9.04 11.77
CA VAL A 162 -7.09 -9.73 11.37
C VAL A 162 -7.42 -11.03 10.62
N ARG A 163 -6.65 -11.31 9.56
CA ARG A 163 -6.72 -12.59 8.85
C ARG A 163 -5.89 -13.64 9.60
N ALA A 164 -6.56 -14.63 10.15
CA ALA A 164 -5.95 -15.78 10.82
C ALA A 164 -6.94 -16.95 10.86
N ASP A 165 -6.44 -18.17 11.01
CA ASP A 165 -7.24 -19.39 11.02
C ASP A 165 -7.97 -19.58 12.37
N ASN A 166 -7.42 -19.01 13.44
CA ASN A 166 -7.98 -19.06 14.78
C ASN A 166 -7.55 -17.87 15.65
N ILE A 167 -8.19 -17.73 16.82
CA ILE A 167 -7.99 -16.59 17.73
C ILE A 167 -6.55 -16.53 18.25
N ALA A 168 -5.92 -17.66 18.55
CA ALA A 168 -4.55 -17.68 19.07
C ALA A 168 -3.56 -17.15 18.03
N GLU A 169 -3.70 -17.57 16.77
CA GLU A 169 -2.90 -17.03 15.66
C GLU A 169 -3.20 -15.55 15.42
N GLY A 170 -4.46 -15.13 15.50
CA GLY A 170 -4.86 -13.73 15.41
C GLY A 170 -4.20 -12.85 16.48
N SER A 171 -4.26 -13.28 17.75
CA SER A 171 -3.56 -12.63 18.87
C SER A 171 -2.06 -12.55 18.63
N TYR A 172 -1.44 -13.66 18.19
CA TYR A 172 -0.01 -13.70 17.91
C TYR A 172 0.40 -12.73 16.79
N LYS A 173 -0.38 -12.63 15.70
CA LYS A 173 -0.11 -11.66 14.61
C LYS A 173 -0.17 -10.21 15.08
N ILE A 174 -1.14 -9.88 15.93
CA ILE A 174 -1.25 -8.52 16.50
C ILE A 174 -0.07 -8.26 17.42
N GLN A 175 0.18 -9.17 18.37
CA GLN A 175 1.25 -9.03 19.36
C GLN A 175 2.63 -8.92 18.69
N SER A 176 2.95 -9.84 17.79
CA SER A 176 4.25 -9.82 17.08
C SER A 176 4.46 -8.55 16.27
N ASN A 177 3.40 -7.95 15.70
CA ASN A 177 3.52 -6.68 14.99
C ASN A 177 3.76 -5.50 15.96
N LEU A 178 3.12 -5.49 17.13
CA LEU A 178 3.37 -4.47 18.16
C LEU A 178 4.78 -4.60 18.76
N GLU A 179 5.25 -5.82 19.02
CA GLU A 179 6.61 -6.10 19.48
C GLU A 179 7.66 -5.68 18.43
N ARG A 180 7.40 -5.95 17.14
CA ARG A 180 8.27 -5.53 16.04
C ARG A 180 8.52 -4.02 16.03
N TYR A 181 7.49 -3.23 16.30
CA TYR A 181 7.61 -1.76 16.37
C TYR A 181 7.96 -1.24 17.77
N GLN A 182 8.30 -2.14 18.71
CA GLN A 182 8.67 -1.82 20.10
C GLN A 182 7.56 -1.10 20.89
N ILE A 183 6.31 -1.25 20.46
CA ILE A 183 5.13 -0.64 21.10
C ILE A 183 4.76 -1.40 22.39
N LEU A 184 4.94 -2.71 22.37
CA LEU A 184 4.56 -3.60 23.47
C LEU A 184 5.77 -4.44 23.90
N ASN A 185 6.01 -4.49 25.20
CA ASN A 185 6.98 -5.37 25.84
C ASN A 185 6.24 -6.29 26.82
N GLY A 186 5.56 -7.33 26.33
CA GLY A 186 4.80 -8.25 27.17
C GLY A 186 3.52 -8.79 26.53
N PRO A 187 2.62 -9.40 27.32
CA PRO A 187 1.41 -10.00 26.80
C PRO A 187 0.46 -8.93 26.22
N LEU A 188 -0.29 -9.32 25.19
CA LEU A 188 -1.29 -8.47 24.59
C LEU A 188 -2.34 -8.02 25.64
N PRO A 189 -2.67 -6.71 25.74
CA PRO A 189 -3.65 -6.24 26.71
C PRO A 189 -5.01 -6.92 26.51
N SER A 190 -5.69 -7.25 27.61
CA SER A 190 -6.98 -7.96 27.57
C SER A 190 -8.09 -7.22 26.81
N ARG A 191 -7.98 -5.89 26.68
CA ARG A 191 -8.91 -5.05 25.90
C ARG A 191 -8.66 -5.10 24.39
N VAL A 192 -7.60 -5.75 23.92
CA VAL A 192 -7.37 -6.00 22.49
C VAL A 192 -8.02 -7.32 22.12
N ILE A 193 -9.06 -7.26 21.28
CA ILE A 193 -9.88 -8.40 20.92
C ILE A 193 -9.62 -8.76 19.46
N PRO A 194 -8.95 -9.89 19.15
CA PRO A 194 -8.79 -10.34 17.77
C PRO A 194 -10.15 -10.66 17.16
N LEU A 195 -10.47 -10.01 16.05
CA LEU A 195 -11.65 -10.26 15.24
C LEU A 195 -11.20 -10.95 13.95
N LEU A 196 -11.44 -12.25 13.84
CA LEU A 196 -11.04 -13.02 12.66
C LEU A 196 -11.90 -12.62 11.46
N GLY A 197 -11.28 -12.04 10.45
CA GLY A 197 -11.97 -11.62 9.24
C GLY A 197 -11.04 -11.13 8.15
N ASP A 198 -11.60 -10.96 6.96
CA ASP A 198 -10.90 -10.54 5.76
C ASP A 198 -11.70 -9.43 5.05
N LEU A 199 -11.06 -8.27 4.87
CA LEU A 199 -11.61 -7.15 4.12
C LEU A 199 -11.97 -7.52 2.68
N ALA A 200 -11.32 -8.53 2.08
CA ALA A 200 -11.64 -8.99 0.73
C ALA A 200 -12.95 -9.78 0.64
N GLN A 201 -13.54 -10.16 1.78
CA GLN A 201 -14.73 -11.00 1.84
C GLN A 201 -15.99 -10.18 2.18
N PRO A 202 -17.18 -10.58 1.68
CA PRO A 202 -18.44 -10.00 2.11
C PRO A 202 -18.59 -10.05 3.63
N LYS A 203 -19.18 -9.01 4.23
CA LYS A 203 -19.32 -8.87 5.69
C LYS A 203 -18.00 -9.05 6.44
N LEU A 204 -16.88 -8.71 5.81
CA LEU A 204 -15.53 -8.86 6.35
C LEU A 204 -15.16 -10.33 6.64
N GLY A 205 -15.83 -11.31 5.99
CA GLY A 205 -15.67 -12.73 6.28
C GLY A 205 -16.31 -13.20 7.59
N LEU A 206 -17.08 -12.33 8.25
CA LEU A 206 -17.77 -12.63 9.50
C LEU A 206 -19.09 -13.37 9.26
N THR A 207 -19.55 -14.11 10.27
CA THR A 207 -20.91 -14.63 10.28
C THR A 207 -21.91 -13.48 10.38
N GLN A 208 -23.14 -13.71 9.92
CA GLN A 208 -24.22 -12.72 10.03
C GLN A 208 -24.45 -12.26 11.48
N GLU A 209 -24.41 -13.21 12.42
CA GLU A 209 -24.60 -12.94 13.85
C GLU A 209 -23.50 -12.05 14.41
N THR A 210 -22.23 -12.36 14.12
CA THR A 210 -21.10 -11.53 14.56
C THR A 210 -21.15 -10.13 13.94
N PHE A 211 -21.46 -10.03 12.64
CA PHE A 211 -21.57 -8.75 11.96
C PHE A 211 -22.66 -7.87 12.59
N GLN A 212 -23.86 -8.43 12.84
CA GLN A 212 -24.95 -7.71 13.51
C GLN A 212 -24.63 -7.35 14.96
N GLY A 213 -23.98 -8.25 15.69
CA GLY A 213 -23.54 -7.99 17.06
C GLY A 213 -22.58 -6.81 17.14
N LEU A 214 -21.63 -6.71 16.20
CA LEU A 214 -20.73 -5.56 16.09
C LEU A 214 -21.50 -4.29 15.73
N ALA A 215 -22.41 -4.35 14.77
CA ALA A 215 -23.23 -3.20 14.32
C ALA A 215 -24.02 -2.55 15.46
N LEU A 216 -24.45 -3.33 16.44
CA LEU A 216 -25.18 -2.83 17.62
C LEU A 216 -24.25 -2.30 18.73
N LYS A 217 -22.98 -2.71 18.74
CA LYS A 217 -22.06 -2.48 19.86
C LYS A 217 -21.06 -1.35 19.61
N LEU A 218 -20.58 -1.20 18.38
CA LEU A 218 -19.46 -0.31 18.08
C LEU A 218 -19.80 1.17 18.29
N ASP A 219 -18.83 1.91 18.80
CA ASP A 219 -18.90 3.36 19.02
C ASP A 219 -18.06 4.15 18.01
N ALA A 220 -17.06 3.52 17.41
CA ALA A 220 -16.24 4.10 16.34
C ALA A 220 -15.58 3.00 15.48
N ILE A 221 -15.31 3.32 14.21
CA ILE A 221 -14.55 2.49 13.28
C ILE A 221 -13.33 3.27 12.77
N TYR A 222 -12.14 2.71 12.92
CA TYR A 222 -10.88 3.21 12.36
C TYR A 222 -10.42 2.29 11.22
N HIS A 223 -10.57 2.75 9.99
CA HIS A 223 -10.24 1.97 8.80
C HIS A 223 -8.89 2.36 8.21
N SER A 224 -7.82 1.71 8.70
CA SER A 224 -6.46 1.81 8.16
C SER A 224 -6.04 0.59 7.33
N GLY A 225 -6.83 -0.49 7.33
CA GLY A 225 -6.52 -1.70 6.59
C GLY A 225 -6.55 -1.48 5.08
N ALA A 226 -5.44 -1.80 4.42
CA ALA A 226 -5.34 -1.81 2.97
C ALA A 226 -4.36 -2.89 2.52
N PHE A 227 -4.61 -3.49 1.37
CA PHE A 227 -3.61 -4.22 0.61
C PHE A 227 -2.87 -3.22 -0.28
N ILE A 228 -1.60 -2.97 0.04
CA ILE A 228 -0.74 -2.04 -0.69
C ILE A 228 0.25 -2.85 -1.51
N ASN A 229 0.20 -2.67 -2.82
CA ASN A 229 1.17 -3.23 -3.73
C ASN A 229 1.37 -2.25 -4.90
N LEU A 230 2.59 -1.75 -5.06
CA LEU A 230 2.93 -0.73 -6.07
C LEU A 230 2.95 -1.28 -7.50
N VAL A 231 2.86 -2.60 -7.64
CA VAL A 231 2.89 -3.33 -8.90
C VAL A 231 1.49 -3.70 -9.36
N TYR A 232 0.62 -4.04 -8.42
CA TYR A 232 -0.64 -4.68 -8.76
C TYR A 232 -1.62 -3.68 -9.36
N PRO A 233 -2.43 -4.11 -10.36
CA PRO A 233 -3.48 -3.26 -10.91
C PRO A 233 -4.59 -3.08 -9.87
N TYR A 234 -5.43 -2.05 -10.09
CA TYR A 234 -6.63 -1.79 -9.30
C TYR A 234 -7.46 -3.05 -9.02
N SER A 235 -7.72 -3.88 -10.05
CA SER A 235 -8.58 -5.07 -9.95
C SER A 235 -8.09 -6.09 -8.91
N ALA A 236 -6.78 -6.23 -8.72
CA ALA A 236 -6.19 -7.16 -7.77
C ALA A 236 -6.32 -6.69 -6.30
N MET A 237 -6.46 -5.39 -6.09
CA MET A 237 -6.60 -4.78 -4.75
C MET A 237 -8.04 -4.36 -4.45
N ARG A 238 -8.91 -4.30 -5.48
CA ARG A 238 -10.31 -3.86 -5.40
C ARG A 238 -11.10 -4.55 -4.29
N ALA A 239 -10.99 -5.88 -4.17
CA ALA A 239 -11.74 -6.62 -3.16
C ALA A 239 -11.42 -6.13 -1.74
N THR A 240 -10.14 -6.01 -1.40
CA THR A 240 -9.70 -5.57 -0.07
C THR A 240 -9.95 -4.08 0.16
N ASN A 241 -9.56 -3.23 -0.79
CA ASN A 241 -9.46 -1.79 -0.56
C ASN A 241 -10.74 -1.02 -0.88
N VAL A 242 -11.64 -1.58 -1.70
CA VAL A 242 -12.88 -0.91 -2.14
C VAL A 242 -14.09 -1.64 -1.54
N LEU A 243 -14.24 -2.93 -1.84
CA LEU A 243 -15.37 -3.70 -1.31
C LEU A 243 -15.29 -3.86 0.21
N GLY A 244 -14.09 -4.05 0.77
CA GLY A 244 -13.87 -4.04 2.22
C GLY A 244 -14.29 -2.73 2.88
N THR A 245 -13.99 -1.58 2.26
CA THR A 245 -14.48 -0.27 2.74
C THR A 245 -16.00 -0.19 2.67
N GLN A 246 -16.62 -0.67 1.58
CA GLN A 246 -18.07 -0.72 1.46
C GLN A 246 -18.73 -1.58 2.55
N GLU A 247 -18.14 -2.72 2.91
CA GLU A 247 -18.67 -3.57 3.99
C GLU A 247 -18.49 -2.93 5.37
N LEU A 248 -17.45 -2.13 5.59
CA LEU A 248 -17.31 -1.32 6.81
C LEU A 248 -18.33 -0.18 6.87
N LEU A 249 -18.62 0.48 5.75
CA LEU A 249 -19.70 1.48 5.66
C LEU A 249 -21.05 0.83 5.93
N ARG A 250 -21.28 -0.39 5.41
CA ARG A 250 -22.48 -1.18 5.70
C ARG A 250 -22.59 -1.48 7.19
N LEU A 251 -21.50 -1.91 7.83
CA LEU A 251 -21.45 -2.16 9.27
C LEU A 251 -21.79 -0.88 10.05
N ALA A 252 -21.19 0.24 9.66
CA ALA A 252 -21.36 1.54 10.30
C ALA A 252 -22.79 2.10 10.24
N CYS A 253 -23.53 1.74 9.18
CA CYS A 253 -24.91 2.17 8.96
C CYS A 253 -25.95 1.25 9.63
N GLN A 254 -25.60 0.01 9.95
CA GLN A 254 -26.52 -0.97 10.53
C GLN A 254 -26.59 -0.87 12.04
N GLY A 255 -27.77 -1.07 12.61
CA GLY A 255 -27.94 -1.02 14.06
C GLY A 255 -27.68 0.39 14.59
N LYS A 256 -26.54 0.60 15.25
CA LYS A 256 -26.12 1.90 15.74
C LYS A 256 -25.31 2.62 14.67
N VAL A 257 -25.72 3.86 14.35
CA VAL A 257 -24.94 4.71 13.43
C VAL A 257 -23.58 5.02 14.05
N THR A 258 -22.55 4.43 13.45
CA THR A 258 -21.20 4.41 13.99
C THR A 258 -20.29 5.31 13.15
N PRO A 259 -19.61 6.31 13.73
CA PRO A 259 -18.71 7.18 12.99
C PRO A 259 -17.52 6.39 12.43
N MET A 260 -17.09 6.74 11.22
CA MET A 260 -15.98 6.08 10.55
C MET A 260 -14.82 7.05 10.24
N HIS A 261 -13.65 6.74 10.76
CA HIS A 261 -12.39 7.37 10.45
C HIS A 261 -11.69 6.58 9.34
N PHE A 262 -11.66 7.11 8.13
CA PHE A 262 -11.09 6.48 6.95
C PHE A 262 -9.69 7.01 6.65
N ILE A 263 -8.70 6.12 6.61
CA ILE A 263 -7.33 6.47 6.25
C ILE A 263 -7.14 6.23 4.76
N SER A 264 -6.84 7.32 4.05
CA SER A 264 -6.54 7.38 2.63
C SER A 264 -5.05 7.71 2.39
N THR A 265 -4.71 8.45 1.33
CA THR A 265 -3.34 8.87 0.99
C THR A 265 -3.34 10.15 0.18
N ILE A 266 -2.28 10.97 0.31
CA ILE A 266 -2.04 12.09 -0.61
C ILE A 266 -1.66 11.64 -2.03
N ASP A 267 -1.29 10.38 -2.24
CA ASP A 267 -0.87 9.87 -3.55
C ASP A 267 -1.96 9.94 -4.63
N MET A 268 -3.22 10.19 -4.21
CA MET A 268 -4.34 10.51 -5.10
C MET A 268 -4.16 11.85 -5.84
N PHE A 269 -3.21 12.68 -5.40
CA PHE A 269 -2.86 13.95 -6.02
C PHE A 269 -1.60 13.88 -6.91
N GLN A 270 -1.23 12.68 -7.39
CA GLN A 270 -0.06 12.49 -8.27
C GLN A 270 -0.35 12.65 -9.78
N SER A 271 -1.58 12.99 -10.19
CA SER A 271 -1.84 13.33 -11.60
C SER A 271 -1.08 14.61 -12.01
N PRO A 272 -0.56 14.68 -13.25
CA PRO A 272 0.09 15.87 -13.79
C PRO A 272 -0.69 17.18 -13.62
N ARG A 273 -2.02 17.11 -13.58
CA ARG A 273 -2.87 18.29 -13.41
C ARG A 273 -2.60 19.04 -12.11
N TYR A 274 -2.21 18.34 -11.05
CA TYR A 274 -2.03 18.93 -9.74
C TYR A 274 -0.68 19.64 -9.62
N PHE A 275 0.34 19.21 -10.38
CA PHE A 275 1.62 19.90 -10.45
C PHE A 275 1.52 21.28 -11.11
N ALA A 276 0.46 21.52 -11.89
CA ALA A 276 0.16 22.82 -12.46
C ALA A 276 -0.60 23.76 -11.50
N MET A 277 -1.03 23.26 -10.34
CA MET A 277 -1.77 24.06 -9.34
C MET A 277 -0.81 24.67 -8.32
N GLU A 278 -1.06 25.92 -7.93
CA GLU A 278 -0.31 26.58 -6.85
C GLU A 278 -0.64 26.00 -5.47
N GLN A 279 -1.88 25.55 -5.28
CA GLN A 279 -2.35 25.04 -4.00
C GLN A 279 -3.37 23.90 -4.18
N ILE A 280 -3.24 22.87 -3.35
CA ILE A 280 -4.16 21.74 -3.24
C ILE A 280 -4.74 21.77 -1.83
N LEU A 281 -6.06 21.94 -1.73
CA LEU A 281 -6.84 21.92 -0.50
C LEU A 281 -7.52 20.57 -0.28
N GLU A 282 -8.00 20.30 0.92
CA GLU A 282 -8.70 19.05 1.28
C GLU A 282 -10.00 18.86 0.49
N ASN A 283 -10.64 19.96 0.09
CA ASN A 283 -11.85 19.97 -0.76
C ASN A 283 -11.56 20.01 -2.27
N THR A 284 -10.29 19.90 -2.68
CA THR A 284 -9.91 19.86 -4.10
C THR A 284 -10.57 18.66 -4.78
N THR A 285 -11.15 18.90 -5.96
CA THR A 285 -11.76 17.84 -6.76
C THR A 285 -10.72 16.81 -7.18
N LEU A 286 -11.03 15.54 -6.97
CA LEU A 286 -10.16 14.44 -7.35
C LEU A 286 -10.15 14.24 -8.88
N CYS A 287 -9.02 13.81 -9.41
CA CYS A 287 -8.79 13.60 -10.85
C CYS A 287 -9.52 12.36 -11.37
N ASN A 288 -9.46 12.12 -12.69
CA ASN A 288 -9.85 10.81 -13.21
C ASN A 288 -8.81 9.77 -12.71
N PRO A 289 -9.22 8.60 -12.17
CA PRO A 289 -8.31 7.53 -11.77
C PRO A 289 -7.37 7.02 -12.86
N ASP A 290 -7.76 7.15 -14.14
CA ASP A 290 -6.91 6.74 -15.27
C ASP A 290 -5.59 7.53 -15.32
N GLU A 291 -5.58 8.74 -14.77
CA GLU A 291 -4.39 9.59 -14.68
C GLU A 291 -3.43 9.19 -13.55
N LEU A 292 -3.84 8.27 -12.67
CA LEU A 292 -2.98 7.77 -11.60
C LEU A 292 -2.16 6.61 -12.15
N ALA A 293 -0.84 6.63 -11.95
CA ALA A 293 0.06 5.63 -12.52
C ALA A 293 -0.05 4.24 -11.86
N ILE A 294 -0.48 4.17 -10.59
CA ILE A 294 -0.41 2.97 -9.75
C ILE A 294 -1.83 2.57 -9.29
N GLY A 295 -2.08 1.26 -9.18
CA GLY A 295 -3.39 0.72 -8.79
C GLY A 295 -3.81 1.08 -7.36
N TYR A 296 -2.87 1.22 -6.43
CA TYR A 296 -3.19 1.51 -5.03
C TYR A 296 -3.88 2.88 -4.86
N PRO A 297 -3.35 4.01 -5.37
CA PRO A 297 -4.06 5.29 -5.38
C PRO A 297 -5.45 5.22 -6.03
N GLN A 298 -5.63 4.46 -7.11
CA GLN A 298 -6.94 4.25 -7.74
C GLN A 298 -7.94 3.59 -6.77
N THR A 299 -7.50 2.60 -6.00
CA THR A 299 -8.37 1.98 -4.99
C THR A 299 -8.78 2.94 -3.88
N LYS A 300 -7.87 3.80 -3.42
CA LYS A 300 -8.15 4.83 -2.41
C LYS A 300 -9.08 5.92 -2.96
N TRP A 301 -8.90 6.30 -4.22
CA TRP A 301 -9.81 7.21 -4.91
C TRP A 301 -11.24 6.68 -4.91
N VAL A 302 -11.45 5.42 -5.32
CA VAL A 302 -12.80 4.83 -5.33
C VAL A 302 -13.35 4.73 -3.90
N ALA A 303 -12.55 4.25 -2.95
CA ALA A 303 -12.96 4.12 -1.55
C ALA A 303 -13.35 5.48 -0.93
N GLU A 304 -12.63 6.56 -1.23
CA GLU A 304 -13.00 7.91 -0.80
C GLU A 304 -14.35 8.34 -1.37
N HIS A 305 -14.64 8.08 -2.65
CA HIS A 305 -15.96 8.38 -3.22
C HIS A 305 -17.08 7.60 -2.53
N LEU A 306 -16.86 6.33 -2.19
CA LEU A 306 -17.83 5.54 -1.41
C LEU A 306 -18.06 6.13 -0.01
N VAL A 307 -16.98 6.55 0.66
CA VAL A 307 -17.03 7.18 1.99
C VAL A 307 -17.75 8.54 1.92
N MET A 308 -17.48 9.35 0.90
CA MET A 308 -18.17 10.62 0.65
C MET A 308 -19.65 10.38 0.34
N ALA A 309 -20.00 9.38 -0.47
CA ALA A 309 -21.39 9.03 -0.73
C ALA A 309 -22.13 8.60 0.56
N ALA A 310 -21.46 7.86 1.46
CA ALA A 310 -22.02 7.53 2.78
C ALA A 310 -22.20 8.76 3.67
N ARG A 311 -21.23 9.70 3.64
CA ARG A 311 -21.33 11.00 4.33
C ARG A 311 -22.55 11.79 3.87
N ASP A 312 -22.74 11.88 2.56
CA ASP A 312 -23.83 12.64 1.97
C ASP A 312 -25.19 11.98 2.27
N ARG A 313 -25.20 10.69 2.63
CA ARG A 313 -26.35 9.94 3.20
C ARG A 313 -26.51 10.09 4.71
N GLY A 314 -25.68 10.89 5.38
CA GLY A 314 -25.77 11.19 6.81
C GLY A 314 -24.88 10.35 7.73
N LEU A 315 -24.00 9.49 7.20
CA LEU A 315 -23.02 8.78 8.04
C LEU A 315 -21.91 9.76 8.47
N PRO A 316 -21.58 9.89 9.78
CA PRO A 316 -20.46 10.71 10.20
C PRO A 316 -19.14 10.05 9.77
N VAL A 317 -18.38 10.72 8.92
CA VAL A 317 -17.09 10.21 8.45
C VAL A 317 -16.02 11.30 8.49
N ALA A 318 -14.78 10.88 8.71
CA ALA A 318 -13.60 11.71 8.56
C ALA A 318 -12.60 11.00 7.64
N ILE A 319 -12.07 11.71 6.64
CA ILE A 319 -11.08 11.19 5.70
C ILE A 319 -9.73 11.81 6.04
N TYR A 320 -8.73 10.98 6.29
CA TYR A 320 -7.36 11.39 6.58
C TYR A 320 -6.48 10.99 5.40
N ARG A 321 -5.75 11.94 4.79
CA ARG A 321 -4.83 11.66 3.69
C ARG A 321 -3.39 11.85 4.18
N PRO A 322 -2.81 10.88 4.91
CA PRO A 322 -1.42 10.96 5.31
C PRO A 322 -0.48 11.00 4.10
N GLY A 323 0.66 11.64 4.29
CA GLY A 323 1.77 11.61 3.36
C GLY A 323 2.66 10.39 3.54
N MET A 324 3.93 10.55 3.19
CA MET A 324 4.93 9.52 3.44
C MET A 324 5.03 9.23 4.93
N LEU A 325 4.68 8.01 5.32
CA LEU A 325 4.82 7.54 6.69
C LEU A 325 6.28 7.15 6.94
N THR A 326 6.91 7.81 7.90
CA THR A 326 8.32 7.60 8.24
C THR A 326 8.46 7.03 9.66
N GLY A 327 9.70 6.84 10.11
CA GLY A 327 9.97 6.36 11.46
C GLY A 327 9.42 7.27 12.56
N HIS A 328 9.14 6.67 13.71
CA HIS A 328 8.62 7.36 14.88
C HIS A 328 9.62 8.43 15.39
N SER A 329 9.15 9.64 15.67
CA SER A 329 10.03 10.78 15.95
C SER A 329 10.79 10.70 17.29
N SER A 330 10.28 9.94 18.26
CA SER A 330 10.95 9.74 19.55
C SER A 330 11.87 8.51 19.58
N ASP A 331 11.65 7.53 18.69
CA ASP A 331 12.33 6.25 18.72
C ASP A 331 13.14 6.10 17.42
N ARG A 332 14.48 6.20 17.53
CA ARG A 332 15.44 6.26 16.41
C ARG A 332 15.48 5.02 15.47
N GLY A 333 14.46 4.16 15.43
CA GLY A 333 14.54 2.88 14.70
C GLY A 333 13.25 2.22 14.20
N SER A 334 12.05 2.73 14.49
CA SER A 334 10.81 2.07 14.04
C SER A 334 10.33 2.65 12.70
N SER A 335 11.07 2.42 11.61
CA SER A 335 10.63 2.71 10.23
C SER A 335 10.12 1.45 9.53
N ASP A 336 9.15 1.60 8.62
CA ASP A 336 8.72 0.51 7.72
C ASP A 336 9.86 0.11 6.76
N GLY A 337 10.70 -0.83 7.19
CA GLY A 337 11.83 -1.37 6.43
C GLY A 337 11.47 -2.12 5.14
N ARG A 338 10.22 -2.02 4.64
CA ARG A 338 9.83 -2.54 3.32
C ARG A 338 9.70 -1.46 2.24
N SER A 339 9.88 -0.18 2.55
CA SER A 339 9.76 0.89 1.52
C SER A 339 11.07 1.53 1.07
N THR A 340 12.21 1.30 1.72
CA THR A 340 13.50 1.86 1.25
C THR A 340 14.70 0.99 1.64
N LEU A 341 15.40 0.50 0.63
CA LEU A 341 16.86 0.23 0.57
C LEU A 341 17.46 -0.82 1.53
N SER A 342 17.82 -1.95 0.93
CA SER A 342 18.99 -2.82 1.18
C SER A 342 19.73 -2.68 2.52
N ASP A 343 19.58 -3.70 3.36
CA ASP A 343 20.61 -4.09 4.32
C ASP A 343 21.88 -4.51 3.56
N HIS A 344 22.91 -3.67 3.62
CA HIS A 344 24.28 -4.09 3.36
C HIS A 344 25.10 -3.96 4.64
N GLN A 345 25.42 -5.14 5.17
CA GLN A 345 26.56 -5.51 6.00
C GLN A 345 27.47 -4.36 6.43
N ARG A 346 27.49 -4.07 7.73
CA ARG A 346 28.72 -3.58 8.38
C ARG A 346 29.34 -4.74 9.13
N SER A 347 30.36 -5.29 8.51
CA SER A 347 31.38 -6.12 9.16
C SER A 347 32.17 -5.26 10.15
N ASP A 348 32.38 -5.83 11.33
CA ASP A 348 33.31 -5.33 12.35
C ASP A 348 34.69 -5.05 11.77
N SER A 349 35.21 -3.86 12.05
CA SER A 349 36.65 -3.68 12.25
C SER A 349 36.89 -2.47 13.15
N ASP A 350 37.57 -2.76 14.26
CA ASP A 350 38.13 -1.82 15.22
C ASP A 350 39.04 -0.79 14.54
N GLY A 351 39.01 0.45 15.03
CA GLY A 351 39.91 1.50 14.60
C GLY A 351 39.62 2.82 15.30
N SER A 352 40.18 2.97 16.49
CA SER A 352 40.28 4.20 17.29
C SER A 352 40.44 5.49 16.46
N GLY A 353 39.52 6.44 16.64
CA GLY A 353 39.62 7.80 16.12
C GLY A 353 38.71 8.74 16.92
N SER A 354 39.30 9.81 17.44
CA SER A 354 38.78 10.70 18.48
C SER A 354 37.41 11.31 18.22
N ARG A 355 36.60 11.30 19.27
CA ARG A 355 35.43 12.16 19.47
C ARG A 355 35.92 13.59 19.70
N ASP A 356 35.52 14.51 18.82
CA ASP A 356 35.13 15.89 19.09
C ASP A 356 34.91 16.59 17.73
N GLU A 357 34.00 17.56 17.69
CA GLU A 357 33.60 18.40 16.53
C GLU A 357 32.47 17.88 15.62
N CYS A 358 31.22 18.11 16.06
CA CYS A 358 30.17 18.73 15.22
C CYS A 358 28.86 18.87 16.04
N LEU A 359 28.89 19.77 17.03
CA LEU A 359 27.71 20.31 17.70
C LEU A 359 27.84 21.84 17.69
N ALA A 360 27.56 22.47 16.56
CA ALA A 360 27.27 23.90 16.46
C ALA A 360 26.86 24.24 15.03
N GLN A 361 25.56 24.26 14.77
CA GLN A 361 24.88 25.17 13.82
C GLN A 361 23.48 24.62 13.61
N TYR A 362 22.48 25.26 14.21
CA TYR A 362 21.15 25.57 13.66
C TYR A 362 20.33 26.12 14.83
N ASP A 363 20.71 27.31 15.26
CA ASP A 363 19.90 28.12 16.16
C ASP A 363 20.08 29.57 15.67
N THR A 364 19.11 30.03 14.85
CA THR A 364 18.70 31.43 14.61
C THR A 364 17.97 31.53 13.26
N CYS A 365 16.64 31.51 13.28
CA CYS A 365 15.85 32.46 12.49
C CYS A 365 14.42 32.52 13.04
N GLY A 366 14.13 33.59 13.77
CA GLY A 366 12.77 34.03 14.07
C GLY A 366 12.50 35.36 13.38
N LEU A 367 11.20 35.70 13.31
CA LEU A 367 10.55 36.93 12.81
C LEU A 367 10.26 36.87 11.28
N CYS A 368 9.03 37.05 10.77
CA CYS A 368 7.84 37.77 11.27
C CYS A 368 6.52 37.04 11.00
#